data_AF-A0A936ZV43-F1
#
_entry.id   AF-A0A936ZV43-F1
#
_cell.length_a   1.000
_cell.length_b   1.000
_cell.length_c   1.000
_cell.angle_alpha   90.00
_cell.angle_beta   90.00
_cell.angle_gamma   90.00
#
_symmetry.space_group_name_H-M   'P 1'
#
loop_
_entity.id
_entity.type
_entity.pdbx_description
1 polymer ?
#
loop_
_entity_poly.entity_id
_entity_poly.type
_entity_poly.pdbx_seq_one_letter_code
_entity_poly.pdbx_strand_id
1 'polypeptide(L)' 'MFSWFRNKSELQKLQSTYCKLMRSAYKTAIKDKSRSDMLHKKANEILIQIKKIEGQSTVS' A
#
# COMPACT_ATOMS: atom_id res chain seq x y z
N MET A 1 -6.64 -18.58 -15.52
CA MET A 1 -7.20 -17.25 -15.86
C MET A 1 -7.89 -16.51 -14.70
N PHE A 2 -8.51 -17.20 -13.72
CA PHE A 2 -9.20 -16.55 -12.58
C PHE A 2 -8.28 -15.93 -11.50
N SER A 3 -7.10 -16.51 -11.25
CA SER A 3 -6.19 -16.01 -10.21
C SER A 3 -5.63 -14.62 -10.53
N TRP A 4 -5.37 -14.33 -11.81
CA TRP A 4 -4.88 -13.02 -12.25
C TRP A 4 -5.88 -11.90 -11.96
N PHE A 5 -7.19 -12.14 -12.21
CA PHE A 5 -8.24 -11.16 -11.90
C PHE A 5 -8.41 -10.92 -10.41
N ARG A 6 -8.31 -11.97 -9.57
CA ARG A 6 -8.30 -11.82 -8.10
C ARG A 6 -7.12 -10.99 -7.63
N ASN A 7 -5.92 -11.30 -8.10
CA ASN A 7 -4.69 -10.57 -7.77
C ASN A 7 -4.80 -9.09 -8.15
N LYS A 8 -5.38 -8.77 -9.31
CA LYS A 8 -5.60 -7.38 -9.73
C LYS A 8 -6.55 -6.62 -8.80
N SER A 9 -7.60 -7.29 -8.32
CA SER A 9 -8.54 -6.69 -7.35
C SER A 9 -7.90 -6.48 -5.98
N GLU A 10 -7.05 -7.40 -5.55
CA GLU A 10 -6.34 -7.34 -4.28
C GLU A 10 -5.24 -6.26 -4.31
N LEU A 11 -4.52 -6.18 -5.42
CA LEU A 11 -3.56 -5.11 -5.70
C LEU A 11 -4.23 -3.74 -5.65
N GLN A 12 -5.39 -3.57 -6.31
CA GLN A 12 -6.14 -2.31 -6.26
C GLN A 12 -6.58 -1.94 -4.84
N LYS A 13 -7.01 -2.92 -4.03
CA LYS A 13 -7.37 -2.68 -2.62
C LYS A 13 -6.15 -2.24 -1.81
N LEU A 14 -5.00 -2.87 -2.00
CA LEU A 14 -3.75 -2.52 -1.33
C LEU A 14 -3.30 -1.11 -1.75
N GLN A 15 -3.31 -0.80 -3.05
CA GLN A 15 -2.97 0.53 -3.56
C GLN A 15 -3.91 1.62 -3.02
N SER A 16 -5.22 1.35 -2.97
CA SER A 16 -6.20 2.28 -2.38
C SER A 16 -5.92 2.52 -0.90
N THR A 17 -5.62 1.46 -0.14
CA THR A 17 -5.28 1.54 1.28
C THR A 17 -3.99 2.31 1.52
N TYR A 18 -2.96 2.04 0.71
CA TYR A 18 -1.70 2.80 0.72
C TYR A 18 -1.95 4.29 0.52
N CYS A 19 -2.72 4.65 -0.50
CA CYS A 19 -3.00 6.04 -0.85
C CYS A 19 -3.78 6.76 0.27
N LYS A 20 -4.73 6.07 0.92
CA LYS A 20 -5.45 6.58 2.10
C LYS A 20 -4.50 6.80 3.28
N LEU A 21 -3.65 5.82 3.59
CA LEU A 21 -2.69 5.93 4.70
C LEU A 21 -1.69 7.04 4.47
N MET A 22 -1.16 7.20 3.25
CA MET A 22 -0.26 8.32 2.92
C MET A 22 -0.97 9.67 3.05
N ARG A 23 -2.18 9.82 2.51
CA ARG A 23 -2.95 11.08 2.66
C ARG A 23 -3.19 11.42 4.13
N SER A 24 -3.54 10.43 4.95
CA SER A 24 -3.66 10.60 6.40
C SER A 24 -2.32 10.95 7.04
N ALA A 25 -1.22 10.30 6.66
CA ALA A 25 0.11 10.58 7.17
C ALA A 25 0.55 12.02 6.90
N TYR A 26 0.35 12.52 5.68
CA TYR A 26 0.66 13.91 5.32
C TYR A 26 -0.21 14.91 6.06
N LYS A 27 -1.51 14.64 6.19
CA LYS A 27 -2.41 15.51 6.96
C LYS A 27 -2.03 15.55 8.44
N THR A 28 -1.58 14.42 8.98
CA THR A 28 -1.17 14.31 10.38
C THR A 28 0.25 14.82 10.62
N ALA A 29 1.14 14.82 9.61
CA ALA A 29 2.53 15.30 9.73
C ALA A 29 2.64 16.73 10.26
N ILE A 30 1.69 17.58 9.90
CA ILE A 30 1.63 18.99 10.32
C ILE A 30 1.32 19.11 11.82
N LYS A 31 0.56 18.17 12.39
CA LYS A 31 0.07 18.23 13.78
C LYS A 31 0.84 17.30 14.73
N ASP A 32 1.24 16.13 14.24
CA ASP A 32 1.85 15.06 15.02
C ASP A 32 2.78 14.23 14.13
N LYS A 33 4.08 14.53 14.25
CA LYS A 33 5.15 13.86 13.51
C LYS A 33 5.24 12.37 13.85
N SER A 34 5.11 12.00 15.12
CA SER A 34 5.21 10.59 15.55
C SER A 34 4.08 9.75 14.94
N ARG A 35 2.86 10.30 14.91
CA ARG A 35 1.72 9.62 14.30
C ARG A 35 1.82 9.56 12.77
N SER A 36 2.40 10.58 12.14
CA SER A 36 2.72 10.54 10.72
C SER A 36 3.74 9.45 10.39
N ASP A 37 4.82 9.35 11.15
CA ASP A 37 5.86 8.33 10.97
C ASP A 37 5.28 6.91 11.13
N MET A 38 4.38 6.70 12.09
CA MET A 38 3.67 5.42 12.22
C MET A 38 2.80 5.09 10.99
N LEU A 39 2.08 6.07 10.45
CA LEU A 39 1.25 5.89 9.26
C LEU A 39 2.11 5.64 8.02
N HIS A 40 3.25 6.32 7.89
CA HIS A 40 4.24 6.07 6.86
C HIS A 40 4.81 4.65 6.95
N LYS A 41 5.14 4.17 8.16
CA LYS A 41 5.64 2.81 8.37
C LYS A 41 4.63 1.75 7.91
N LYS A 42 3.35 1.92 8.29
CA LYS A 42 2.25 1.07 7.83
C LYS A 42 2.04 1.12 6.31
N ALA A 43 2.13 2.31 5.71
CA ALA A 43 2.05 2.45 4.26
C ALA A 43 3.20 1.70 3.58
N ASN A 44 4.40 1.72 4.15
CA ASN A 44 5.57 1.04 3.60
C ASN A 44 5.41 -0.50 3.63
N GLU A 45 4.80 -1.05 4.67
CA GLU A 45 4.46 -2.49 4.75
C GLU A 45 3.48 -2.90 3.63
N ILE A 46 2.49 -2.06 3.34
CA ILE A 46 1.56 -2.30 2.22
C ILE A 46 2.29 -2.20 0.87
N LEU A 47 3.22 -1.26 0.72
CA LEU A 47 4.02 -1.13 -0.49
C LEU A 47 4.87 -2.39 -0.75
N ILE A 48 5.43 -2.99 0.30
CA ILE A 48 6.15 -4.26 0.19
C ILE A 48 5.22 -5.38 -0.30
N GLN A 49 3.97 -5.43 0.18
CA GLN A 49 2.99 -6.42 -0.28
C GLN A 49 2.60 -6.20 -1.75
N ILE A 50 2.37 -4.95 -2.16
CA ILE A 50 2.12 -4.57 -3.56
C ILE A 50 3.28 -5.04 -4.44
N LYS A 51 4.52 -4.72 -4.07
CA LYS A 51 5.72 -5.12 -4.81
C LYS A 51 5.89 -6.64 -4.88
N LYS A 52 5.51 -7.39 -3.85
CA LYS A 52 5.52 -8.86 -3.88
C LYS A 52 4.53 -9.40 -4.91
N ILE A 53 3.32 -8.86 -4.96
CA ILE A 53 2.28 -9.26 -5.92
C ILE A 53 2.68 -8.87 -7.36
N GLU A 54 3.21 -7.66 -7.55
CA GLU A 54 3.69 -7.18 -8.86
C GLU A 54 4.92 -7.95 -9.34
N GLY A 55 5.91 -8.17 -8.46
CA GLY A 55 7.13 -8.91 -8.76
C GLY A 55 6.90 -10.41 -9.01
N GLN A 56 5.90 -11.01 -8.37
CA GLN A 56 5.44 -12.37 -8.72
C GLN A 56 4.75 -12.43 -10.09
N SER A 57 4.23 -11.31 -10.60
CA SER A 57 3.55 -11.27 -11.91
C SER A 57 4.50 -11.10 -13.10
N THR A 58 5.77 -10.71 -12.87
CA THR A 58 6.78 -10.47 -13.92
C THR A 58 7.65 -11.68 -14.25
N VAL A 59 7.46 -12.82 -13.59
CA VAL A 59 8.18 -14.07 -13.89
C VAL A 59 7.15 -15.11 -14.34
N SER A 60 6.80 -15.10 -15.62
CA SER A 60 6.02 -16.14 -16.31
C SER A 60 6.40 -16.17 -17.77
#